data_AF-A0A6B3CL22-F1
#
_entry.id   AF-A0A6B3CL22-F1
#
_cell.length_a   1.000
_cell.length_b   1.000
_cell.length_c   1.000
_cell.angle_alpha   90.00
_cell.angle_beta   90.00
_cell.angle_gamma   90.00
#
_symmetry.space_group_name_H-M   'P 1'
#
loop_
_entity.id
_entity.type
_entity.pdbx_description
1 polymer ?
#
loop_
_entity_poly.entity_id
_entity_poly.type
_entity_poly.pdbx_seq_one_letter_code
_entity_poly.pdbx_strand_id
1 'polypeptide(L)' 'VMMGSPLARATDAPGKGHHWGMEAVNVELPRGQKVDLGTVGTIEEVLTGPSRTPDGSMNFFGALRRAMA' A
#
# COMPACT_ATOMS: atom_id res chain seq x y z
N VAL A 1 6.28 9.37 8.17
CA VAL A 1 5.39 8.19 8.14
C VAL A 1 5.99 7.17 7.19
N MET A 2 6.12 5.89 7.60
CA MET A 2 6.51 4.80 6.71
C MET A 2 5.24 4.20 6.09
N MET A 3 5.22 3.98 4.76
CA MET A 3 4.08 3.38 4.06
C MET A 3 4.46 2.04 3.44
N GLY A 4 4.13 0.94 4.12
CA GLY A 4 4.33 -0.43 3.62
C GLY A 4 3.11 -0.93 2.84
N SER A 5 2.10 -1.43 3.56
CA SER A 5 0.88 -2.00 3.00
C SER A 5 0.17 -1.11 1.96
N PRO A 6 0.06 0.23 2.12
CA PRO A 6 -0.57 1.07 1.11
C PRO A 6 0.16 1.05 -0.23
N LEU A 7 1.51 1.11 -0.23
CA LEU A 7 2.29 1.11 -1.46
C LEU A 7 2.36 -0.28 -2.11
N ALA A 8 2.21 -1.35 -1.33
CA ALA A 8 2.13 -2.71 -1.86
C ALA A 8 0.92 -2.93 -2.79
N ARG A 9 -0.12 -2.10 -2.68
CA ARG A 9 -1.30 -2.11 -3.55
C ARG A 9 -1.07 -1.47 -4.93
N ALA A 10 0.11 -0.92 -5.20
CA ALA A 10 0.42 -0.39 -6.52
C ALA A 10 0.64 -1.54 -7.55
N THR A 11 0.18 -1.36 -8.78
CA THR A 11 0.39 -2.32 -9.89
C THR A 11 1.87 -2.52 -10.20
N ASP A 12 2.68 -1.49 -9.94
CA ASP A 12 4.10 -1.45 -10.24
C ASP A 12 4.93 -1.93 -9.03
N ALA A 13 4.29 -2.17 -7.88
CA ALA A 13 4.96 -2.76 -6.73
C ALA A 13 5.45 -4.18 -7.05
N PRO A 14 6.66 -4.57 -6.60
CA PRO A 14 7.22 -5.88 -6.91
C PRO A 14 6.38 -7.03 -6.32
N GLY A 15 5.70 -6.79 -5.19
CA GLY A 15 4.81 -7.76 -4.56
C GLY A 15 3.46 -7.94 -5.26
N LYS A 16 3.12 -7.11 -6.27
CA LYS A 16 1.88 -7.18 -7.05
C LYS A 16 0.62 -7.36 -6.18
N GLY A 17 0.42 -6.47 -5.21
CA GLY A 17 -0.70 -6.55 -4.26
C GLY A 17 -0.41 -7.36 -2.99
N HIS A 18 0.72 -8.08 -2.91
CA HIS A 18 1.11 -8.79 -1.70
C HIS A 18 2.04 -7.96 -0.82
N HIS A 19 1.84 -8.07 0.50
CA HIS A 19 2.70 -7.46 1.49
C HIS A 19 3.09 -8.46 2.57
N TRP A 20 4.31 -8.34 3.09
CA TRP A 20 4.81 -9.11 4.23
C TRP A 20 5.90 -8.30 4.91
N GLY A 21 6.04 -8.46 6.23
CA GLY A 21 7.22 -7.98 6.96
C GLY A 21 8.36 -8.99 6.91
N MET A 22 9.57 -8.54 7.25
CA MET A 22 10.76 -9.41 7.27
C MET A 22 10.66 -10.51 8.33
N GLU A 23 9.85 -10.31 9.36
CA GLU A 23 9.54 -11.32 10.37
C GLU A 23 8.70 -12.50 9.83
N ALA A 24 8.10 -12.36 8.64
CA ALA A 24 7.39 -13.46 7.97
C ALA A 24 8.33 -14.51 7.36
N VAL A 25 9.60 -14.19 7.14
CA VAL A 25 10.58 -15.11 6.51
C VAL A 25 11.52 -15.78 7.53
N ASN A 26 11.32 -15.56 8.83
CA ASN A 26 12.12 -16.22 9.86
C ASN A 26 11.75 -17.72 9.94
N VAL A 27 12.74 -18.60 9.85
CA VAL A 27 12.55 -20.06 9.78
C VAL A 27 12.16 -20.68 11.12
N GLU A 28 12.71 -20.18 12.22
CA GLU A 28 12.51 -20.75 13.56
C GLU A 28 11.35 -20.10 14.31
N LEU A 29 11.10 -18.82 14.04
CA LEU A 29 10.08 -18.02 14.70
C LEU A 29 9.34 -17.12 13.69
N PRO A 30 8.53 -17.71 12.78
CA PRO A 30 7.71 -16.95 11.85
C PRO A 30 6.64 -16.17 12.62
N ARG A 31 6.72 -14.83 12.58
CA ARG A 31 5.79 -13.94 13.31
C ARG A 31 5.01 -13.00 12.41
N GLY A 32 5.25 -13.09 11.11
CA GLY A 32 4.56 -12.29 10.10
C GLY A 32 3.79 -13.20 9.16
N GLN A 33 2.86 -12.61 8.43
CA GLN A 33 2.08 -13.29 7.41
C GLN A 33 2.18 -12.55 6.09
N LYS A 34 2.29 -13.29 4.99
CA LYS A 34 2.06 -12.74 3.66
C LYS A 34 0.56 -12.49 3.50
N VAL A 35 0.19 -11.25 3.25
CA VAL A 35 -1.20 -10.84 3.03
C VAL A 35 -1.40 -10.43 1.58
N ASP A 36 -2.52 -10.84 1.01
CA ASP A 36 -3.01 -10.34 -0.27
C ASP A 36 -3.89 -9.13 -0.02
N LEU A 37 -3.47 -7.99 -0.54
CA LEU A 37 -4.19 -6.72 -0.45
C LEU A 37 -4.92 -6.40 -1.76
N GLY A 38 -4.59 -7.10 -2.85
CA GLY A 38 -4.96 -6.70 -4.21
C GLY A 38 -4.25 -5.42 -4.67
N THR A 39 -4.52 -5.00 -5.91
CA THR A 39 -3.96 -3.77 -6.50
C THR A 39 -5.05 -2.75 -6.80
N VAL A 40 -4.74 -1.45 -6.67
CA VAL A 40 -5.72 -0.37 -6.85
C VAL A 40 -5.37 0.61 -7.98
N GLY A 41 -4.12 0.64 -8.44
CA GLY A 41 -3.63 1.53 -9.49
C GLY A 41 -2.11 1.61 -9.51
N THR A 42 -1.54 2.51 -10.31
CA THR A 42 -0.08 2.73 -10.35
C THR A 42 0.42 3.37 -9.05
N ILE A 43 1.74 3.35 -8.82
CA ILE A 43 2.32 4.04 -7.65
C ILE A 43 2.00 5.55 -7.68
N GLU A 44 1.94 6.14 -8.87
CA GLU A 44 1.57 7.54 -9.09
C GLU A 44 0.11 7.76 -8.68
N GLU A 45 -0.83 6.98 -9.20
CA GLU A 45 -2.24 7.11 -8.83
C GLU A 45 -2.48 6.92 -7.31
N VAL A 46 -1.75 5.99 -6.68
CA VAL A 46 -1.80 5.79 -5.22
C VAL A 46 -1.34 7.04 -4.46
N LEU A 47 -0.25 7.69 -4.87
CA LEU A 47 0.31 8.84 -4.15
C LEU A 47 -0.36 10.17 -4.50
N THR A 48 -0.54 10.44 -5.78
CA THR A 48 -0.95 11.76 -6.32
C THR A 48 -2.33 11.75 -6.98
N GLY A 49 -2.93 10.57 -7.19
CA GLY A 49 -4.24 10.43 -7.81
C GLY A 49 -4.22 10.43 -9.35
N PRO A 50 -5.41 10.50 -9.99
CA PRO A 50 -6.73 10.65 -9.38
C PRO A 50 -7.13 9.41 -8.58
N SER A 51 -7.90 9.60 -7.49
CA SER A 51 -8.53 8.46 -6.82
C SER A 51 -9.74 8.00 -7.63
N ARG A 52 -9.83 6.71 -7.91
CA ARG A 52 -10.96 6.09 -8.62
C ARG A 52 -11.93 5.36 -7.68
N THR A 53 -11.60 5.39 -6.39
CA THR A 53 -12.34 4.73 -5.30
C THR A 53 -12.47 5.68 -4.09
N PRO A 54 -13.57 5.62 -3.32
CA PRO A 54 -13.75 6.43 -2.12
C PRO A 54 -13.09 5.84 -0.86
N ASP A 55 -12.46 4.65 -0.93
CA ASP A 55 -11.97 3.90 0.24
C ASP A 55 -10.66 4.42 0.87
N GLY A 56 -10.10 5.51 0.33
CA GLY A 56 -8.86 6.12 0.83
C GLY A 56 -7.58 5.34 0.51
N SER A 57 -7.65 4.37 -0.39
CA SER A 57 -6.47 3.60 -0.84
C SER A 57 -5.61 4.31 -1.89
N MET A 58 -6.06 5.46 -2.41
CA MET A 58 -5.41 6.23 -3.47
C MET A 58 -5.41 7.72 -3.17
N ASN A 59 -4.59 8.47 -3.92
CA ASN A 59 -4.39 9.91 -3.78
C ASN A 59 -4.08 10.36 -2.33
N PHE A 60 -3.09 9.72 -1.71
CA PHE A 60 -2.67 10.05 -0.34
C PHE A 60 -2.30 11.52 -0.15
N PHE A 61 -1.67 12.17 -1.14
CA PHE A 61 -1.29 13.58 -1.03
C PHE A 61 -2.48 14.52 -1.17
N GLY A 62 -3.46 14.18 -2.03
CA GLY A 62 -4.73 14.90 -2.09
C GLY A 62 -5.51 14.79 -0.79
N ALA A 63 -5.58 13.59 -0.22
CA ALA A 63 -6.23 13.33 1.07
C ALA A 63 -5.55 14.12 2.21
N LEU A 64 -4.21 14.10 2.27
CA LEU A 64 -3.45 14.87 3.26
C LEU A 64 -3.70 16.38 3.13
N ARG A 65 -3.62 16.93 1.91
CA ARG A 65 -3.91 18.35 1.67
C ARG A 65 -5.31 18.73 2.13
N ARG A 66 -6.31 17.87 1.86
CA ARG A 66 -7.69 18.09 2.29
C ARG A 66 -7.86 18.03 3.81
N ALA A 67 -7.12 17.14 4.49
CA ALA A 67 -7.16 17.01 5.94
C ALA A 67 -6.45 18.15 6.68
N MET A 68 -5.52 18.84 6.01
CA MET A 68 -4.79 19.99 6.57
C MET A 68 -5.48 21.35 6.34
N ALA A 69 -6.46 21.41 5.44
CA ALA A 69 -7.25 22.61 5.16
C ALA A 69 -8.36 22.78 6.20
#